data_AF-A0A937T5Q6-F1
#
_entry.id   AF-A0A937T5Q6-F1
#
_cell.length_a   1.000
_cell.length_b   1.000
_cell.length_c   1.000
_cell.angle_alpha   90.00
_cell.angle_beta   90.00
_cell.angle_gamma   90.00
#
_symmetry.space_group_name_H-M   'P 1'
#
loop_
_entity.id
_entity.type
_entity.pdbx_description
1 polymer ?
#
loop_
_entity_poly.entity_id
_entity_poly.type
_entity_poly.pdbx_seq_one_letter_code
_entity_poly.pdbx_strand_id
1 'polypeptide(L)'
;MSEAETPSRKSANRIGDHVKRGFSNYLDHWQEWIKPTLVAAAIAVASVFCCCVPSFFLLGPIYCGLYCCALTALRGRPVELADFKRGWRKVGSSIVAGLFINLGSALPAIVLYGLVIGVLSIVASLVPTEMSTVDASGNGESQAITDESDAQIDKADGDDAETVAELEGKGQAEGEETPERQE
;
A
#
# COMPACT_ATOMS: atom_id res chain seq x y z
N MET A 1 11.80 36.88 63.23
CA MET A 1 11.13 35.73 62.60
C MET A 1 10.63 36.21 61.25
N SER A 2 11.33 35.88 60.17
CA SER A 2 10.87 36.17 58.80
C SER A 2 9.88 35.09 58.39
N GLU A 3 8.63 35.48 58.16
CA GLU A 3 7.64 34.64 57.51
C GLU A 3 8.03 34.49 56.03
N ALA A 4 8.37 33.28 55.63
CA ALA A 4 8.68 32.97 54.24
C ALA A 4 7.38 33.06 53.42
N GLU A 5 7.32 34.04 52.52
CA GLU A 5 6.22 34.17 51.55
C GLU A 5 6.11 32.90 50.72
N THR A 6 4.95 32.25 50.81
CA THR A 6 4.64 31.08 50.00
C THR A 6 4.41 31.52 48.55
N PRO A 7 5.10 30.92 47.56
CA PRO A 7 4.97 31.32 46.18
C PRO A 7 3.52 31.17 45.70
N SER A 8 2.98 32.28 45.18
CA SER A 8 1.59 32.46 44.77
C SER A 8 1.16 31.41 43.75
N ARG A 9 0.12 30.61 44.08
CA ARG A 9 -0.52 29.58 43.24
C ARG A 9 -0.85 30.01 41.79
N LYS A 10 -0.90 31.33 41.52
CA LYS A 10 -1.17 31.87 40.17
C LYS A 10 -0.06 31.56 39.15
N SER A 11 1.19 31.36 39.58
CA SER A 11 2.30 31.05 38.65
C SER A 11 2.23 29.62 38.12
N ALA A 12 1.81 28.65 38.95
CA ALA A 12 1.69 27.24 38.58
C ALA A 12 0.65 27.02 37.47
N ASN A 13 -0.47 27.77 37.49
CA ASN A 13 -1.51 27.64 36.46
C ASN A 13 -1.06 28.17 35.09
N ARG A 14 -0.19 29.19 35.03
CA ARG A 14 0.31 29.74 33.75
C ARG A 14 1.17 28.73 32.98
N ILE A 15 1.99 27.95 33.67
CA ILE A 15 2.86 26.95 33.03
C ILE A 15 2.01 25.86 32.36
N GLY A 16 0.95 25.41 33.04
CA GLY A 16 0.02 24.43 32.49
C GLY A 16 -0.67 24.89 31.19
N ASP A 17 -1.10 26.16 31.15
CA ASP A 17 -1.75 26.73 29.96
C ASP A 17 -0.80 26.81 28.75
N HIS A 18 0.48 27.16 28.98
CA HIS A 18 1.50 27.19 27.93
C HIS A 18 1.83 25.80 27.40
N VAL A 19 1.98 24.80 28.28
CA VAL A 19 2.23 23.41 27.86
C VAL A 19 1.05 22.86 27.08
N LYS A 20 -0.18 23.10 27.54
CA LYS A 20 -1.40 22.63 26.87
C LYS A 20 -1.55 23.23 25.47
N ARG A 21 -1.27 24.53 25.31
CA ARG A 21 -1.33 25.23 24.02
C ARG A 21 -0.21 24.79 23.07
N GLY A 22 0.99 24.57 23.58
CA GLY A 22 2.09 24.00 22.78
C GLY A 22 1.76 22.59 22.28
N PHE A 23 1.19 21.76 23.15
CA PHE A 23 0.80 20.39 22.80
C PHE A 23 -0.38 20.34 21.81
N SER A 24 -1.38 21.24 21.93
CA SER A 24 -2.48 21.28 20.95
C SER A 24 -1.97 21.65 19.56
N ASN A 25 -1.10 22.67 19.45
CA ASN A 25 -0.53 23.08 18.17
C ASN A 25 0.34 21.96 17.55
N TYR A 26 1.10 21.23 18.39
CA TYR A 26 1.85 20.07 17.94
C TYR A 26 0.95 18.95 17.41
N LEU A 27 -0.15 18.64 18.12
CA LEU A 27 -1.11 17.62 17.68
C LEU A 27 -1.82 17.99 16.38
N ASP A 28 -2.21 19.26 16.22
CA ASP A 28 -2.89 19.73 15.01
C ASP A 28 -1.98 19.58 13.79
N HIS A 29 -0.72 20.02 13.91
CA HIS A 29 0.25 19.86 12.84
C HIS A 29 0.60 18.38 12.60
N TRP A 30 0.76 17.58 13.65
CA TRP A 30 1.01 16.14 13.52
C TRP A 30 -0.13 15.43 12.77
N GLN A 31 -1.39 15.83 12.99
CA GLN A 31 -2.53 15.28 12.26
C GLN A 31 -2.53 15.64 10.76
N GLU A 32 -1.96 16.77 10.35
CA GLU A 32 -1.85 17.14 8.94
C GLU A 32 -0.90 16.21 8.18
N TRP A 33 0.21 15.78 8.80
CA TRP A 33 1.19 14.88 8.16
C TRP A 33 0.83 13.40 8.29
N ILE A 34 0.16 13.00 9.39
CA ILE A 34 -0.17 11.59 9.62
C ILE A 34 -1.22 11.09 8.63
N LYS A 35 -2.19 11.93 8.24
CA LYS A 35 -3.28 11.57 7.31
C LYS A 35 -2.76 11.15 5.92
N PRO A 36 -1.99 11.96 5.18
CA PRO A 36 -1.47 11.56 3.87
C PRO A 36 -0.52 10.37 3.97
N THR A 37 0.25 10.26 5.06
CA THR A 37 1.13 9.11 5.30
C THR A 37 0.33 7.82 5.48
N LEU A 38 -0.75 7.84 6.26
CA LEU A 38 -1.63 6.68 6.44
C LEU A 38 -2.37 6.31 5.14
N VAL A 39 -2.83 7.30 4.37
CA VAL A 39 -3.45 7.06 3.05
C VAL A 39 -2.46 6.45 2.08
N ALA A 40 -1.24 7.00 1.98
CA ALA A 40 -0.18 6.45 1.15
C ALA A 40 0.19 5.01 1.56
N ALA A 41 0.29 4.74 2.86
CA ALA A 41 0.53 3.41 3.39
C ALA A 41 -0.62 2.44 3.03
N ALA A 42 -1.88 2.88 3.16
CA ALA A 42 -3.04 2.07 2.78
C ALA A 42 -3.06 1.74 1.28
N ILE A 43 -2.76 2.72 0.42
CA ILE A 43 -2.65 2.52 -1.04
C ILE A 43 -1.51 1.55 -1.36
N ALA A 44 -0.35 1.69 -0.71
CA ALA A 44 0.78 0.78 -0.89
C ALA A 44 0.44 -0.65 -0.46
N VAL A 45 -0.25 -0.84 0.66
CA VAL A 45 -0.70 -2.17 1.10
C VAL A 45 -1.71 -2.74 0.12
N ALA A 46 -2.68 -1.94 -0.35
CA ALA A 46 -3.67 -2.37 -1.32
C ALA A 46 -3.04 -2.77 -2.67
N SER A 47 -2.06 -2.01 -3.16
CA SER A 47 -1.38 -2.31 -4.42
C SER A 47 -0.56 -3.60 -4.31
N VAL A 48 0.16 -3.79 -3.21
CA VAL A 48 0.87 -5.04 -2.94
C VAL A 48 -0.10 -6.21 -2.87
N PHE A 49 -1.23 -6.06 -2.17
CA PHE A 49 -2.24 -7.11 -2.09
C PHE A 49 -2.82 -7.46 -3.47
N CYS A 50 -3.18 -6.45 -4.28
CA CYS A 50 -3.65 -6.65 -5.65
C CYS A 50 -2.63 -7.36 -6.55
N CYS A 51 -1.33 -7.13 -6.37
CA CYS A 51 -0.27 -7.81 -7.13
C CYS A 51 0.02 -9.23 -6.61
N CYS A 52 -0.04 -9.44 -5.30
CA CYS A 52 0.29 -10.73 -4.68
C CYS A 52 -0.84 -11.75 -4.79
N VAL A 53 -2.10 -11.33 -4.72
CA VAL A 53 -3.26 -12.25 -4.78
C VAL A 53 -3.27 -13.10 -6.05
N PRO A 54 -3.17 -12.55 -7.28
CA PRO A 54 -3.09 -13.35 -8.50
C PRO A 54 -1.88 -14.30 -8.50
N SER A 55 -0.76 -13.83 -7.96
CA SER A 55 0.46 -14.65 -7.81
C SER A 55 0.20 -15.86 -6.91
N PHE A 56 -0.52 -15.73 -5.80
CA PHE A 56 -0.86 -16.88 -4.94
C PHE A 56 -1.73 -17.92 -5.64
N PHE A 57 -2.70 -17.48 -6.45
CA PHE A 57 -3.54 -18.38 -7.23
C PHE A 57 -2.74 -19.18 -8.27
N LEU A 58 -1.70 -18.57 -8.85
CA LEU A 58 -0.84 -19.24 -9.84
C LEU A 58 0.24 -20.12 -9.18
N LEU A 59 0.91 -19.62 -8.14
CA LEU A 59 2.01 -20.33 -7.51
C LEU A 59 1.55 -21.54 -6.68
N GLY A 60 0.36 -21.49 -6.06
CA GLY A 60 -0.16 -22.60 -5.24
C GLY A 60 -0.19 -23.96 -5.99
N PRO A 61 -0.89 -24.04 -7.15
CA PRO A 61 -0.91 -25.24 -7.98
C PRO A 61 0.48 -25.68 -8.46
N ILE A 62 1.35 -24.73 -8.80
CA ILE A 62 2.73 -25.00 -9.26
C ILE A 62 3.53 -25.67 -8.14
N TYR A 63 3.52 -25.12 -6.93
CA TYR A 63 4.21 -25.71 -5.77
C TYR A 63 3.67 -27.09 -5.42
N CYS A 64 2.35 -27.27 -5.47
CA CYS A 64 1.73 -28.57 -5.22
C CYS A 64 2.15 -29.60 -6.28
N GLY A 65 2.16 -29.20 -7.56
CA GLY A 65 2.64 -30.05 -8.66
C GLY A 65 4.11 -30.45 -8.49
N LEU A 66 4.98 -29.49 -8.17
CA LEU A 66 6.40 -29.74 -7.88
C LEU A 66 6.58 -30.68 -6.68
N TYR A 67 5.77 -30.53 -5.63
CA TYR A 67 5.83 -31.40 -4.47
C TYR A 67 5.41 -32.84 -4.79
N CYS A 68 4.37 -33.02 -5.62
CA CYS A 68 3.99 -34.34 -6.13
C CYS A 68 5.13 -34.97 -6.95
N CYS A 69 5.74 -34.21 -7.86
CA CYS A 69 6.89 -34.68 -8.64
C CYS A 69 8.07 -35.08 -7.73
N ALA A 70 8.39 -34.28 -6.72
CA ALA A 70 9.44 -34.57 -5.75
C ALA A 70 9.16 -35.86 -4.95
N LEU A 71 7.91 -36.08 -4.52
CA LEU A 71 7.51 -37.31 -3.85
C LEU A 71 7.59 -38.54 -4.76
N THR A 72 7.25 -38.41 -6.05
CA THR A 72 7.41 -39.49 -7.04
C THR A 72 8.89 -39.82 -7.23
N ALA A 73 9.74 -38.81 -7.36
CA ALA A 73 11.19 -38.96 -7.49
C ALA A 73 11.82 -39.64 -6.26
N LEU A 74 11.41 -39.25 -5.04
CA LEU A 74 11.88 -39.88 -3.79
C LEU A 74 11.50 -41.36 -3.69
N ARG A 75 10.44 -41.79 -4.38
CA ARG A 75 10.01 -43.19 -4.44
C ARG A 75 10.74 -43.99 -5.54
N GLY A 76 11.71 -43.38 -6.25
CA GLY A 76 12.44 -44.01 -7.33
C GLY A 76 11.61 -44.28 -8.59
N ARG A 77 10.46 -43.61 -8.75
CA ARG A 77 9.61 -43.74 -9.93
C ARG A 77 9.94 -42.63 -10.95
N PRO A 78 9.80 -42.89 -12.25
CA PRO A 78 9.97 -41.85 -13.27
C PRO A 78 8.91 -40.75 -13.04
N VAL A 79 9.36 -39.50 -13.10
CA VAL A 79 8.48 -38.34 -12.94
C VAL A 79 7.78 -38.08 -14.27
N GLU A 80 6.45 -38.17 -14.28
CA GLU A 80 5.64 -37.89 -15.47
C GLU A 80 4.98 -36.51 -15.39
N LEU A 81 4.73 -35.89 -16.55
CA LEU A 81 4.02 -34.61 -16.63
C LEU A 81 2.60 -34.69 -16.02
N ALA A 82 2.01 -35.88 -15.98
CA ALA A 82 0.71 -36.15 -15.39
C ALA A 82 0.69 -35.91 -13.87
N ASP A 83 1.81 -36.15 -13.18
CA ASP A 83 1.95 -35.88 -11.74
C ASP A 83 1.94 -34.37 -11.45
N PHE A 84 2.57 -33.57 -12.32
CA PHE A 84 2.51 -32.11 -12.22
C PHE A 84 1.08 -31.58 -12.38
N LYS A 85 0.35 -32.07 -13.39
CA LYS A 85 -1.07 -31.72 -13.62
C LYS A 85 -1.98 -32.13 -12.45
N ARG A 86 -1.56 -33.07 -11.61
CA ARG A 86 -2.31 -33.50 -10.42
C ARG A 86 -2.40 -32.40 -9.36
N GLY A 87 -1.41 -31.50 -9.29
CA GLY A 87 -1.44 -30.32 -8.42
C GLY A 87 -2.56 -29.34 -8.76
N TRP A 88 -2.94 -29.25 -10.04
CA TRP A 88 -4.02 -28.38 -10.52
C TRP A 88 -5.42 -28.91 -10.21
N ARG A 89 -5.59 -30.21 -9.95
CA ARG A 89 -6.90 -30.80 -9.64
C ARG A 89 -7.39 -30.49 -8.22
N LYS A 90 -6.52 -30.03 -7.32
CA LYS A 90 -6.86 -29.75 -5.91
C LYS A 90 -6.59 -28.30 -5.52
N VAL A 91 -7.08 -27.36 -6.33
CA VAL A 91 -6.86 -25.92 -6.19
C VAL A 91 -7.10 -25.41 -4.76
N GLY A 92 -8.18 -25.86 -4.10
CA GLY A 92 -8.49 -25.40 -2.73
C GLY A 92 -7.43 -25.78 -1.69
N SER A 93 -6.94 -27.02 -1.71
CA SER A 93 -5.94 -27.48 -0.75
C SER A 93 -4.53 -26.96 -1.08
N SER A 94 -4.23 -26.75 -2.36
CA SER A 94 -2.93 -26.24 -2.79
C SER A 94 -2.78 -24.74 -2.55
N ILE A 95 -3.87 -23.96 -2.64
CA ILE A 95 -3.87 -22.55 -2.23
C ILE A 95 -3.56 -22.43 -0.74
N VAL A 96 -4.21 -23.20 0.13
CA VAL A 96 -3.95 -23.15 1.58
C VAL A 96 -2.49 -23.51 1.89
N ALA A 97 -1.95 -24.56 1.29
CA ALA A 97 -0.55 -24.93 1.47
C ALA A 97 0.41 -23.83 0.96
N GLY A 98 0.14 -23.27 -0.22
CA GLY A 98 0.91 -22.15 -0.77
C GLY A 98 0.83 -20.91 0.13
N LEU A 99 -0.31 -20.65 0.75
CA LEU A 99 -0.51 -19.54 1.68
C LEU A 99 0.26 -19.76 2.97
N PHE A 100 0.29 -20.96 3.54
CA PHE A 100 1.12 -21.27 4.71
C PHE A 100 2.62 -21.12 4.43
N ILE A 101 3.10 -21.64 3.29
CA ILE A 101 4.51 -21.55 2.92
C ILE A 101 4.91 -20.09 2.70
N ASN A 102 4.11 -19.34 1.93
CA ASN A 102 4.40 -17.94 1.67
C ASN A 102 4.19 -17.05 2.89
N LEU A 103 3.20 -17.31 3.74
CA LEU A 103 3.03 -16.56 4.98
C LEU A 103 4.22 -16.82 5.92
N GLY A 104 4.70 -18.05 5.96
CA GLY A 104 5.91 -18.44 6.71
C GLY A 104 7.17 -17.73 6.22
N SER A 105 7.34 -17.54 4.91
CA SER A 105 8.48 -16.82 4.33
C SER A 105 8.30 -15.29 4.31
N ALA A 106 7.06 -14.81 4.23
CA ALA A 106 6.73 -13.39 4.22
C ALA A 106 6.85 -12.75 5.61
N LEU A 107 6.58 -13.50 6.69
CA LEU A 107 6.67 -12.99 8.07
C LEU A 107 8.07 -12.43 8.39
N PRO A 108 9.18 -13.16 8.14
CA PRO A 108 10.52 -12.63 8.30
C PRO A 108 10.79 -11.39 7.42
N ALA A 109 10.32 -11.40 6.18
CA ALA A 109 10.49 -10.27 5.26
C ALA A 109 9.77 -9.02 5.78
N ILE A 110 8.52 -9.15 6.22
CA ILE A 110 7.72 -8.05 6.80
C ILE A 110 8.40 -7.48 8.04
N VAL A 111 8.89 -8.35 8.94
CA VAL A 111 9.61 -7.92 10.14
C VAL A 111 10.89 -7.16 9.76
N LEU A 112 11.63 -7.64 8.77
CA LEU A 112 12.89 -7.03 8.33
C LEU A 112 12.64 -5.69 7.62
N TYR A 113 11.65 -5.60 6.74
CA TYR A 113 11.24 -4.34 6.10
C TYR A 113 10.73 -3.33 7.12
N GLY A 114 9.88 -3.76 8.07
CA GLY A 114 9.40 -2.90 9.14
C GLY A 114 10.53 -2.35 10.00
N LEU A 115 11.53 -3.20 10.31
CA LEU A 115 12.72 -2.79 11.05
C LEU A 115 13.56 -1.79 10.27
N VAL A 116 13.78 -2.01 8.97
CA VAL A 116 14.51 -1.06 8.11
C VAL A 116 13.80 0.29 8.05
N ILE A 117 12.48 0.30 7.85
CA ILE A 117 11.68 1.54 7.83
C ILE A 117 11.75 2.23 9.19
N GLY A 118 11.66 1.48 10.29
CA GLY A 118 11.80 2.02 11.64
C GLY A 118 13.16 2.67 11.87
N VAL A 119 14.25 2.01 11.46
CA VAL A 119 15.62 2.56 11.55
C VAL A 119 15.75 3.82 10.69
N LEU A 120 15.27 3.80 9.43
CA LEU A 120 15.30 4.98 8.56
C LEU A 120 14.51 6.15 9.15
N SER A 121 13.37 5.89 9.80
CA SER A 121 12.57 6.91 10.46
C SER A 121 13.29 7.52 11.66
N ILE A 122 14.00 6.71 12.45
CA ILE A 122 14.85 7.18 13.55
C ILE A 122 15.99 8.04 12.99
N VAL A 123 16.68 7.57 11.95
CA VAL A 123 17.78 8.32 11.30
C VAL A 123 17.26 9.65 10.75
N ALA A 124 16.14 9.66 10.04
CA ALA A 124 15.52 10.88 9.52
C ALA A 124 15.14 11.87 10.64
N SER A 125 14.72 11.36 11.80
CA SER A 125 14.41 12.21 12.97
C SER A 125 15.66 12.79 13.65
N LEU A 126 16.83 12.18 13.43
CA LEU A 126 18.11 12.65 13.96
C LEU A 126 18.84 13.62 13.03
N VAL A 127 18.46 13.69 11.74
CA VAL A 127 18.99 14.68 10.82
C VAL A 127 18.37 16.03 11.15
N PRO A 128 19.14 17.03 11.62
CA PRO A 128 18.62 18.35 11.85
C PRO A 128 18.08 18.86 10.52
N THR A 129 16.77 19.08 10.44
CA THR A 129 16.19 19.78 9.31
C THR A 129 16.68 21.21 9.46
N GLU A 130 17.74 21.58 8.75
CA GLU A 130 18.08 22.98 8.57
C GLU A 130 16.88 23.59 7.87
N MET A 131 15.98 24.16 8.67
CA MET A 131 14.93 25.03 8.19
C MET A 131 15.68 26.18 7.54
N SER A 132 15.88 26.06 6.22
CA SER A 132 16.22 27.17 5.38
C SER A 132 15.07 28.14 5.56
N THR A 133 15.23 29.07 6.50
CA THR A 133 14.57 30.35 6.49
C THR A 133 14.96 30.95 5.16
N VAL A 134 14.15 30.65 4.14
CA VAL A 134 14.02 31.50 2.98
C VAL A 134 13.56 32.81 3.58
N ASP A 135 14.54 33.67 3.88
CA ASP A 135 14.29 35.04 4.26
C ASP A 135 13.45 35.63 3.14
N ALA A 136 12.14 35.73 3.41
CA ALA A 136 11.20 36.54 2.69
C ALA A 136 11.49 38.04 2.94
N SER A 137 12.77 38.40 2.84
CA SER A 137 13.28 39.76 2.78
C SER A 137 13.69 40.04 1.33
N GLY A 138 12.73 39.88 0.42
CA GLY A 138 12.81 40.27 -0.97
C GLY A 138 11.61 41.12 -1.32
N ASN A 139 11.70 42.41 -0.97
CA ASN A 139 10.96 43.55 -1.50
C ASN A 139 9.46 43.40 -1.77
N GLY A 140 8.68 44.13 -0.96
CA GLY A 140 7.43 44.70 -1.44
C GLY A 140 7.68 45.56 -2.68
N GLU A 141 7.11 45.14 -3.80
CA GLU A 141 6.82 46.02 -4.92
C GLU A 141 5.33 45.89 -5.24
N SER A 142 4.62 46.96 -4.88
CA SER A 142 3.32 47.41 -5.33
C SER A 142 2.41 46.44 -6.09
N GLN A 143 1.32 46.08 -5.42
CA GLN A 143 0.03 45.92 -6.07
C GLN A 143 -0.35 47.23 -6.78
N ALA A 144 -0.24 47.25 -8.10
CA ALA A 144 -1.01 48.14 -8.96
C ALA A 144 -2.11 47.30 -9.63
N ILE A 145 -3.29 47.37 -9.02
CA ILE A 145 -4.61 47.48 -9.63
C ILE A 145 -4.62 47.24 -11.15
N THR A 146 -5.26 46.15 -11.58
CA THR A 146 -6.03 46.16 -12.82
C THR A 146 -7.25 45.25 -12.60
N ASP A 147 -8.32 45.88 -12.10
CA ASP A 147 -9.68 45.51 -12.45
C ASP A 147 -9.79 45.49 -13.97
N GLU A 148 -10.03 44.33 -14.58
CA GLU A 148 -10.75 44.32 -15.86
C GLU A 148 -11.46 42.98 -16.11
N SER A 149 -12.78 43.10 -16.13
CA SER A 149 -13.71 42.38 -17.01
C SER A 149 -13.99 40.90 -16.74
N ASP A 150 -15.12 40.68 -16.06
CA ASP A 150 -16.29 40.03 -16.67
C ASP A 150 -16.06 39.48 -18.09
N ALA A 151 -15.99 38.15 -18.19
CA ALA A 151 -16.24 37.43 -19.43
C ALA A 151 -16.93 36.10 -19.12
N GLN A 152 -18.26 36.14 -19.28
CA GLN A 152 -19.11 35.09 -19.84
C GLN A 152 -18.85 33.64 -19.39
N ILE A 153 -19.63 33.24 -18.39
CA ILE A 153 -20.09 31.85 -18.26
C ILE A 153 -21.16 31.66 -19.35
N ASP A 154 -20.73 31.19 -20.53
CA ASP A 154 -21.66 30.67 -21.53
C ASP A 154 -21.94 29.20 -21.21
N LYS A 155 -23.24 28.92 -21.02
CA LYS A 155 -23.79 27.58 -20.90
C LYS A 155 -23.68 26.89 -22.26
N ALA A 156 -22.95 25.78 -22.31
CA ALA A 156 -23.15 24.79 -23.35
C ALA A 156 -23.76 23.54 -22.70
N ASP A 157 -25.09 23.44 -22.83
CA ASP A 157 -25.80 22.17 -22.84
C ASP A 157 -25.12 21.26 -23.87
N GLY A 158 -24.82 20.04 -23.45
CA GLY A 158 -24.24 18.98 -24.27
C GLY A 158 -24.79 17.64 -23.81
N ASP A 159 -26.09 17.49 -24.00
CA ASP A 159 -26.78 16.22 -24.22
C ASP A 159 -26.00 15.47 -25.30
N ASP A 160 -25.58 14.23 -25.04
CA ASP A 160 -25.52 13.15 -26.03
C ASP A 160 -25.09 11.85 -25.36
N ALA A 161 -26.06 10.94 -25.34
CA ALA A 161 -25.90 9.53 -25.06
C ALA A 161 -25.03 8.86 -26.12
N GLU A 162 -24.13 7.96 -25.70
CA GLU A 162 -23.82 6.80 -26.55
C GLU A 162 -23.45 5.56 -25.71
N THR A 163 -24.47 4.71 -25.56
CA THR A 163 -24.41 3.28 -25.39
C THR A 163 -23.68 2.60 -26.55
N VAL A 164 -22.62 1.83 -26.29
CA VAL A 164 -22.12 0.74 -27.15
C VAL A 164 -21.65 -0.38 -26.21
N ALA A 165 -22.46 -1.42 -25.97
CA ALA A 165 -22.54 -2.66 -26.74
C ALA A 165 -21.18 -3.41 -26.76
N GLU A 166 -21.07 -4.48 -25.97
CA GLU A 166 -21.26 -5.85 -26.48
C GLU A 166 -20.08 -6.32 -27.35
N LEU A 167 -19.17 -7.07 -26.73
CA LEU A 167 -18.38 -8.08 -27.46
C LEU A 167 -18.34 -9.36 -26.62
N GLU A 168 -19.44 -10.11 -26.73
CA GLU A 168 -19.44 -11.57 -26.65
C GLU A 168 -18.49 -12.11 -27.72
N GLY A 169 -17.29 -12.52 -27.32
CA GLY A 169 -16.39 -13.33 -28.14
C GLY A 169 -16.65 -14.82 -27.90
N LYS A 170 -17.72 -15.36 -28.49
CA LYS A 170 -17.89 -16.79 -28.71
C LYS A 170 -16.81 -17.29 -29.68
N GLY A 171 -15.92 -18.13 -29.18
CA GLY A 171 -15.03 -18.97 -29.99
C GLY A 171 -15.37 -20.45 -29.79
N GLN A 172 -16.40 -20.92 -30.50
CA GLN A 172 -16.66 -22.32 -30.80
C GLN A 172 -15.43 -22.93 -31.50
N ALA A 173 -14.97 -24.08 -31.02
CA ALA A 173 -15.07 -25.38 -31.69
C ALA A 173 -14.07 -25.56 -32.85
N GLU A 174 -13.27 -26.62 -32.79
CA GLU A 174 -13.18 -27.70 -33.78
C GLU A 174 -11.83 -28.43 -33.73
N GLY A 175 -11.91 -29.75 -33.91
CA GLY A 175 -10.81 -30.64 -34.30
C GLY A 175 -9.75 -30.91 -33.21
N GLU A 176 -9.07 -32.05 -33.14
CA GLU A 176 -8.98 -33.12 -34.12
C GLU A 176 -8.32 -34.33 -33.42
N GLU A 177 -8.84 -35.50 -33.74
CA GLU A 177 -8.18 -36.80 -33.85
C GLU A 177 -7.33 -37.37 -32.70
N THR A 178 -7.96 -38.37 -32.08
CA THR A 178 -7.32 -39.58 -31.55
C THR A 178 -6.69 -40.39 -32.69
N PRO A 179 -5.47 -40.92 -32.54
CA PRO A 179 -5.12 -42.19 -33.16
C PRO A 179 -5.02 -43.26 -32.08
N GLU A 180 -5.92 -44.25 -32.19
CA GLU A 180 -5.67 -45.60 -31.73
C GLU A 180 -4.33 -46.06 -32.29
N ARG A 181 -3.41 -46.52 -31.42
CA ARG A 181 -2.31 -47.35 -31.85
C ARG A 181 -2.54 -48.76 -31.33
N GLN A 182 -2.89 -49.62 -32.27
CA GLN A 182 -2.90 -51.06 -32.14
C GLN A 182 -1.46 -51.59 -31.97
N GLU A 183 -1.42 -52.78 -31.35
CA GLU A 183 -0.31 -53.74 -31.15
C GLU A 183 0.58 -53.57 -29.92
#